data_AF-A0A3C0IZ63-F1
#
_entry.id   AF-A0A3C0IZ63-F1
#
_cell.length_a   1.000
_cell.length_b   1.000
_cell.length_c   1.000
_cell.angle_alpha   90.00
_cell.angle_beta   90.00
_cell.angle_gamma   90.00
#
_symmetry.space_group_name_H-M   'P 1'
#
loop_
_entity.id
_entity.type
_entity.pdbx_description
1 polymer ?
#
loop_
_entity_poly.entity_id
_entity_poly.type
_entity_poly.pdbx_seq_one_letter_code
_entity_poly.pdbx_strand_id
1 'polypeptide(L)'
;MSEPRGYAAIVLHAHLPYVRHPEGDAYLEEKWFYEALTESYIPLYMMLAQLAAEEVPYRITVSLSPTLVSMCRDPLLQSRFSQFIDGLCELAERETLRTRWQPQFHETARMYSDRFKQVRSAYH
;
A
#
# COMPACT_ATOMS: atom_id res chain seq x y z
N MET A 1 37.07 -10.94 -0.86
CA MET A 1 35.96 -10.09 -0.38
C MET A 1 36.56 -8.94 0.40
N SER A 2 36.20 -7.69 0.11
CA SER A 2 36.68 -6.53 0.87
C SER A 2 36.16 -6.55 2.31
N GLU A 3 36.92 -6.04 3.26
CA GLU A 3 36.40 -5.85 4.63
C GLU A 3 35.15 -4.96 4.63
N PRO A 4 34.10 -5.32 5.40
CA PRO A 4 32.93 -4.49 5.54
C PRO A 4 33.28 -3.18 6.26
N ARG A 5 32.89 -2.04 5.68
CA ARG A 5 33.08 -0.70 6.28
C ARG A 5 32.21 -0.43 7.51
N GLY A 6 31.32 -1.36 7.85
CA GLY A 6 30.34 -1.26 8.92
C GLY A 6 29.13 -2.14 8.64
N TYR A 7 28.17 -2.15 9.57
CA TYR A 7 26.89 -2.83 9.43
C TYR A 7 25.76 -1.81 9.46
N ALA A 8 24.79 -1.96 8.58
CA ALA A 8 23.56 -1.17 8.58
C ALA A 8 22.38 -2.06 8.99
N ALA A 9 21.55 -1.55 9.91
CA ALA A 9 20.33 -2.20 10.35
C ALA A 9 19.13 -1.26 10.13
N ILE A 10 18.29 -1.58 9.16
CA ILE A 10 17.03 -0.86 8.92
C ILE A 10 15.91 -1.63 9.61
N VAL A 11 15.22 -0.97 10.54
CA VAL A 11 14.09 -1.53 11.29
C VAL A 11 12.85 -0.67 11.05
N LEU A 12 11.83 -1.26 10.41
CA LEU A 12 10.55 -0.62 10.13
C LEU A 12 9.51 -1.14 11.11
N HIS A 13 8.87 -0.25 11.87
CA HIS A 13 7.80 -0.61 12.78
C HIS A 13 6.46 -0.20 12.19
N ALA A 14 5.65 -1.18 11.79
CA ALA A 14 4.31 -0.99 11.26
C ALA A 14 3.27 -1.27 12.35
N HIS A 15 2.49 -0.25 12.67
CA HIS A 15 1.46 -0.31 13.69
C HIS A 15 0.25 0.52 13.27
N LEU A 16 -0.93 0.01 13.61
CA LEU A 16 -2.18 0.76 13.56
C LEU A 16 -3.04 0.33 14.77
N PRO A 17 -3.76 1.25 15.43
CA PRO A 17 -4.80 0.88 16.39
C PRO A 17 -5.88 0.01 15.72
N TYR A 18 -6.65 -0.72 16.52
CA TYR A 18 -7.71 -1.57 16.01
C TYR A 18 -8.92 -0.71 15.61
N VAL A 19 -9.22 -0.63 14.30
CA VAL A 19 -10.21 0.28 13.72
C VAL A 19 -11.41 -0.42 13.09
N ARG A 20 -11.61 -1.72 13.35
CA ARG A 20 -12.69 -2.50 12.75
C ARG A 20 -14.05 -2.14 13.36
N HIS A 21 -15.01 -1.76 12.52
CA HIS A 21 -16.38 -1.42 12.92
C HIS A 21 -17.42 -2.23 12.12
N PRO A 22 -17.99 -3.30 12.70
CA PRO A 22 -18.98 -4.13 12.01
C PRO A 22 -20.39 -3.51 11.94
N GLU A 23 -20.70 -2.49 12.75
CA GLU A 23 -22.07 -2.01 12.97
C GLU A 23 -22.61 -1.08 11.86
N GLY A 24 -21.77 -0.64 10.93
CA GLY A 24 -22.15 0.29 9.87
C GLY A 24 -21.15 0.32 8.74
N ASP A 25 -21.39 1.19 7.75
CA ASP A 25 -20.51 1.38 6.60
C ASP A 25 -19.76 2.72 6.70
N ALA A 26 -18.54 2.74 6.14
CA ALA A 26 -17.74 3.95 5.93
C ALA A 26 -17.31 4.73 7.19
N TYR A 27 -16.47 4.10 8.02
CA TYR A 27 -15.78 4.78 9.13
C TYR A 27 -14.48 5.44 8.68
N LEU A 28 -14.20 6.64 9.19
CA LEU A 28 -12.97 7.38 8.86
C LEU A 28 -11.73 6.64 9.36
N GLU A 29 -11.85 5.94 10.48
CA GLU A 29 -10.79 5.18 11.12
C GLU A 29 -10.37 3.96 10.27
N GLU A 30 -11.33 3.27 9.66
CA GLU A 30 -11.05 2.18 8.72
C GLU A 30 -10.29 2.68 7.48
N LYS A 31 -10.55 3.93 7.08
CA LYS A 31 -9.85 4.54 5.94
C LYS A 31 -8.34 4.65 6.18
N TRP A 32 -7.89 4.90 7.42
CA TRP A 32 -6.46 4.90 7.75
C TRP A 32 -5.80 3.54 7.46
N PHE A 33 -6.52 2.45 7.74
CA PHE A 33 -6.03 1.11 7.43
C PHE A 33 -5.89 0.90 5.92
N TYR A 34 -6.88 1.35 5.14
CA TYR A 34 -6.85 1.23 3.69
C TYR A 34 -5.74 2.10 3.06
N GLU A 35 -5.62 3.35 3.50
CA GLU A 35 -4.55 4.26 3.06
C GLU A 35 -3.16 3.69 3.40
N ALA A 36 -2.99 3.11 4.59
CA ALA A 36 -1.73 2.47 4.97
C ALA A 36 -1.38 1.25 4.11
N LEU A 37 -2.38 0.42 3.75
CA LEU A 37 -2.20 -0.69 2.81
C LEU A 37 -1.80 -0.19 1.43
N THR A 38 -2.55 0.78 0.89
CA THR A 38 -2.35 1.33 -0.46
C THR A 38 -1.03 2.08 -0.62
N GLU A 39 -0.67 2.92 0.33
CA GLU A 39 0.44 3.86 0.18
C GLU A 39 1.75 3.36 0.80
N SER A 40 1.69 2.38 1.71
CA SER A 40 2.88 1.92 2.46
C SER A 40 3.11 0.41 2.39
N TYR A 41 2.18 -0.41 2.87
CA TYR A 41 2.48 -1.84 3.12
C TYR A 41 2.59 -2.67 1.85
N ILE A 42 1.66 -2.51 0.90
CA ILE A 42 1.71 -3.22 -0.39
C ILE A 42 2.89 -2.70 -1.24
N PRO A 43 3.13 -1.38 -1.36
CA PRO A 43 4.33 -0.88 -2.03
C PRO A 43 5.64 -1.39 -1.43
N LEU A 44 5.75 -1.47 -0.10
CA LEU A 44 6.91 -2.05 0.57
C LEU A 44 7.09 -3.53 0.20
N TYR A 45 6.01 -4.31 0.23
CA TYR A 45 6.04 -5.71 -0.20
C TYR A 45 6.52 -5.85 -1.66
N MET A 46 5.96 -5.07 -2.59
CA MET A 46 6.33 -5.09 -4.00
C MET A 46 7.81 -4.78 -4.21
N MET A 47 8.34 -3.75 -3.54
CA MET A 47 9.75 -3.39 -3.60
C MET A 47 10.65 -4.53 -3.08
N LEU A 48 10.30 -5.13 -1.93
CA LEU A 48 11.07 -6.25 -1.37
C LEU A 48 11.00 -7.49 -2.27
N ALA A 49 9.84 -7.78 -2.85
CA ALA A 49 9.65 -8.89 -3.78
C ALA A 49 10.46 -8.70 -5.07
N GLN A 50 10.54 -7.47 -5.59
CA GLN A 50 11.38 -7.13 -6.75
C GLN A 50 12.86 -7.35 -6.43
N LEU A 51 13.36 -6.85 -5.31
CA LEU A 51 14.75 -7.07 -4.90
C LEU A 51 15.09 -8.56 -4.76
N ALA A 52 14.15 -9.35 -4.23
CA ALA A 52 14.31 -10.80 -4.11
C ALA A 52 14.35 -11.48 -5.48
N ALA A 53 13.48 -11.08 -6.42
CA ALA A 53 13.43 -11.61 -7.78
C ALA A 53 14.68 -11.26 -8.61
N GLU A 54 15.27 -10.09 -8.35
CA GLU A 54 16.52 -9.62 -8.96
C GLU A 54 17.78 -10.16 -8.24
N GLU A 55 17.61 -11.03 -7.24
CA GLU A 55 18.68 -11.61 -6.41
C GLU A 55 19.59 -10.56 -5.74
N VAL A 56 19.05 -9.36 -5.48
CA VAL A 56 19.76 -8.28 -4.79
C VAL A 56 19.86 -8.63 -3.31
N PRO A 57 21.06 -8.71 -2.71
CA PRO A 57 21.20 -9.03 -1.29
C PRO A 57 20.79 -7.83 -0.42
N TYR A 58 19.73 -7.98 0.37
CA TYR A 58 19.28 -6.98 1.34
C TYR A 58 18.98 -7.58 2.72
N ARG A 59 19.00 -6.73 3.76
CA ARG A 59 18.58 -7.08 5.13
C ARG A 59 17.75 -5.93 5.71
N ILE A 60 16.44 -6.17 5.86
CA ILE A 60 15.49 -5.23 6.45
C ILE A 60 14.66 -6.01 7.47
N THR A 61 14.49 -5.43 8.66
CA THR A 61 13.59 -5.97 9.68
C THR A 61 12.28 -5.21 9.65
N VAL A 62 11.16 -5.92 9.55
CA VAL A 62 9.81 -5.34 9.65
C VAL A 62 9.11 -5.89 10.88
N SER A 63 8.77 -5.02 11.83
CA SER A 63 7.96 -5.35 13.01
C SER A 63 6.50 -5.02 12.70
N LEU A 64 5.62 -6.02 12.82
CA LEU A 64 4.18 -5.86 12.62
C LEU A 64 3.47 -6.00 13.98
N SER A 65 2.64 -5.03 14.36
CA SER A 65 1.87 -5.15 15.60
C SER A 65 0.79 -6.24 15.51
N PRO A 66 0.47 -6.93 16.62
CA PRO A 66 -0.62 -7.93 16.64
C PRO A 66 -1.98 -7.37 16.20
N THR A 67 -2.25 -6.10 16.49
CA THR A 67 -3.46 -5.39 16.05
C THR A 67 -3.53 -5.28 14.53
N LEU A 68 -2.42 -4.88 13.89
CA LEU A 68 -2.33 -4.74 12.43
C LEU A 68 -2.50 -6.10 11.75
N VAL A 69 -1.78 -7.12 12.23
CA VAL A 69 -1.87 -8.48 11.66
C VAL A 69 -3.29 -9.04 11.79
N SER A 70 -3.96 -8.78 12.92
CA SER A 70 -5.36 -9.18 13.11
C SER A 70 -6.29 -8.53 12.09
N MET A 71 -6.10 -7.23 11.81
CA MET A 71 -6.91 -6.52 10.80
C MET A 71 -6.61 -6.96 9.37
N CYS A 72 -5.35 -7.25 9.02
CA CYS A 72 -4.99 -7.78 7.70
C CYS A 72 -5.62 -9.15 7.40
N ARG A 73 -6.01 -9.91 8.43
CA ARG A 73 -6.65 -11.22 8.30
C ARG A 73 -8.17 -11.17 8.44
N ASP A 74 -8.75 -10.00 8.68
CA ASP A 74 -10.18 -9.85 8.90
C ASP A 74 -10.94 -9.80 7.56
N PRO A 75 -11.89 -10.72 7.29
CA PRO A 75 -12.59 -10.78 6.00
C PRO A 75 -13.42 -9.54 5.68
N LEU A 76 -13.97 -8.85 6.69
CA LEU A 76 -14.75 -7.63 6.48
C LEU A 76 -13.83 -6.52 5.99
N LEU A 77 -12.70 -6.32 6.65
CA LEU A 77 -11.71 -5.32 6.24
C LEU A 77 -11.08 -5.64 4.89
N GLN A 78 -10.82 -6.92 4.59
CA GLN A 78 -10.32 -7.34 3.28
C GLN A 78 -11.31 -7.02 2.15
N SER A 79 -12.60 -7.30 2.37
CA SER A 79 -13.67 -7.00 1.40
C SER A 79 -13.81 -5.49 1.18
N ARG A 80 -13.82 -4.70 2.26
CA ARG A 80 -13.90 -3.23 2.19
C ARG A 80 -12.67 -2.62 1.54
N PHE A 81 -11.47 -3.15 1.79
CA PHE A 81 -10.26 -2.70 1.10
C PHE A 81 -10.32 -2.95 -0.41
N SER A 82 -10.81 -4.12 -0.85
CA SER A 82 -11.01 -4.40 -2.28
C SER A 82 -11.93 -3.37 -2.93
N GLN A 83 -13.06 -3.05 -2.29
CA GLN A 83 -13.97 -2.01 -2.78
C GLN A 83 -13.32 -0.62 -2.80
N PHE A 84 -12.54 -0.30 -1.78
CA PHE A 84 -11.82 0.97 -1.68
C PHE A 84 -10.79 1.14 -2.81
N ILE A 85 -9.95 0.13 -3.07
CA ILE A 85 -8.93 0.22 -4.12
C ILE A 85 -9.51 0.22 -5.53
N ASP A 86 -10.60 -0.52 -5.75
CA ASP A 86 -11.37 -0.47 -7.01
C ASP A 86 -11.93 0.93 -7.26
N GLY A 87 -12.52 1.56 -6.23
CA GLY A 87 -13.03 2.93 -6.31
C GLY A 87 -11.94 3.96 -6.57
N LEU A 88 -10.75 3.81 -5.95
CA LEU A 88 -9.60 4.67 -6.24
C LEU A 88 -9.11 4.52 -7.68
N CYS A 89 -9.08 3.30 -8.23
CA CYS A 89 -8.71 3.07 -9.62
C CYS A 89 -9.69 3.78 -10.56
N GLU A 90 -11.01 3.62 -10.34
CA GLU A 90 -12.04 4.29 -11.16
C GLU A 90 -11.91 5.82 -11.07
N LEU A 91 -11.74 6.36 -9.86
CA LEU A 91 -11.57 7.79 -9.64
C LEU A 91 -10.34 8.33 -10.39
N ALA A 92 -9.20 7.65 -10.28
CA ALA A 92 -7.96 8.07 -10.93
C ALA A 92 -8.03 7.98 -12.46
N GLU A 93 -8.76 7.01 -13.02
CA GLU A 93 -9.01 6.92 -14.45
C GLU A 93 -9.87 8.09 -14.94
N ARG A 94 -10.95 8.40 -14.23
CA ARG A 94 -11.81 9.56 -14.54
C ARG A 94 -11.03 10.87 -14.44
N GLU A 95 -10.13 10.97 -13.47
CA GLU A 95 -9.26 12.13 -13.29
C GLU A 95 -8.23 12.27 -14.42
N THR A 96 -7.65 11.16 -14.87
CA THR A 96 -6.76 11.12 -16.03
C THR A 96 -7.48 11.60 -17.30
N LEU A 97 -8.74 11.19 -17.49
CA LEU A 97 -9.58 11.68 -18.59
C LEU A 97 -9.91 13.16 -18.45
N ARG A 98 -10.27 13.64 -17.26
CA ARG A 98 -10.60 15.05 -16.98
C ARG A 98 -9.42 15.97 -17.26
N THR A 99 -8.22 15.54 -16.90
CA THR A 99 -6.97 16.32 -16.98
C THR A 99 -6.25 16.20 -18.33
N ARG A 100 -6.75 15.44 -19.30
CA ARG A 100 -6.09 15.17 -20.60
C ARG A 100 -5.61 16.41 -21.39
N TRP A 101 -6.23 17.57 -21.15
CA TRP A 101 -5.88 18.84 -21.78
C TRP A 101 -5.15 19.81 -20.84
N GLN A 102 -4.75 19.35 -19.65
CA GLN A 102 -4.07 20.12 -18.61
C GLN A 102 -2.76 19.41 -18.24
N PRO A 103 -1.69 19.55 -19.06
CA PRO A 103 -0.45 18.80 -18.89
C PRO A 103 0.14 18.87 -17.49
N GLN A 104 0.02 20.03 -16.82
CA GLN A 104 0.50 20.24 -15.45
C GLN A 104 -0.16 19.36 -14.40
N PHE A 105 -1.37 18.84 -14.65
CA PHE A 105 -2.09 17.94 -13.74
C PHE A 105 -2.15 16.50 -14.26
N HIS A 106 -2.06 16.31 -15.58
CA HIS A 106 -2.24 15.02 -16.23
C HIS A 106 -1.19 13.98 -15.81
N GLU A 107 0.07 14.39 -15.73
CA GLU A 107 1.17 13.51 -15.30
C GLU A 107 0.94 12.95 -13.90
N THR A 108 0.54 13.81 -12.95
CA THR A 108 0.22 13.39 -11.57
C THR A 108 -0.98 12.44 -11.53
N ALA A 109 -2.03 12.72 -12.30
CA ALA A 109 -3.20 11.85 -12.37
C ALA A 109 -2.85 10.45 -12.91
N ARG A 110 -1.98 10.39 -13.94
CA ARG A 110 -1.47 9.12 -14.50
C ARG A 110 -0.62 8.36 -13.49
N MET A 111 0.31 9.05 -12.81
CA MET A 111 1.16 8.44 -11.78
C MET A 111 0.32 7.74 -10.71
N TYR A 112 -0.72 8.39 -10.18
CA TYR A 112 -1.62 7.79 -9.20
C TYR A 112 -2.47 6.65 -9.79
N SER A 113 -2.98 6.80 -11.01
CA SER A 113 -3.73 5.73 -11.68
C SER A 113 -2.89 4.46 -11.81
N ASP A 114 -1.64 4.59 -12.26
CA ASP A 114 -0.71 3.47 -12.41
C ASP A 114 -0.38 2.83 -11.05
N ARG A 115 -0.11 3.66 -10.03
CA ARG A 115 0.18 3.18 -8.68
C ARG A 115 -0.99 2.41 -8.07
N PHE A 116 -2.22 2.92 -8.16
CA PHE A 116 -3.39 2.23 -7.62
C PHE A 116 -3.66 0.90 -8.35
N LYS A 117 -3.45 0.86 -9.67
CA LYS A 117 -3.55 -0.38 -10.46
C LYS A 117 -2.51 -1.42 -10.05
N GLN A 118 -1.27 -0.99 -9.79
CA GLN A 118 -0.21 -1.86 -9.30
C GLN A 118 -0.55 -2.44 -7.92
N VAL A 119 -1.00 -1.61 -6.98
CA VAL A 119 -1.44 -2.03 -5.64
C VAL A 119 -2.59 -3.03 -5.75
N ARG A 120 -3.61 -2.72 -6.55
CA ARG A 120 -4.75 -3.59 -6.82
C ARG A 120 -4.30 -4.95 -7.36
N SER A 121 -3.41 -4.95 -8.35
CA SER A 121 -2.88 -6.16 -8.96
C SER A 121 -2.01 -7.00 -8.02
N ALA A 122 -1.34 -6.38 -7.04
CA ALA A 122 -0.55 -7.10 -6.04
C ALA A 122 -1.40 -7.67 -4.90
N TYR A 123 -2.60 -7.11 -4.68
CA TYR A 123 -3.50 -7.53 -3.62
C TYR A 123 -4.42 -8.69 -4.03
N HIS A 124 -4.82 -8.76 -5.31
CA HIS A 124 -5.64 -9.84 -5.87
C HIS A 124 -4.80 -11.01 -6.40
#